data_AF-A0A258KXQ7-F1
#
_entry.id   AF-A0A258KXQ7-F1
#
_cell.length_a   1.000
_cell.length_b   1.000
_cell.length_c   1.000
_cell.angle_alpha   90.00
_cell.angle_beta   90.00
_cell.angle_gamma   90.00
#
_symmetry.space_group_name_H-M   'P 1'
#
loop_
_entity.id
_entity.type
_entity.pdbx_description
1 polymer ?
#
loop_
_entity_poly.entity_id
_entity_poly.type
_entity_poly.pdbx_seq_one_letter_code
_entity_poly.pdbx_strand_id
1 'polypeptide(L)'
;MSTWKKRAVKERSKLVNSLTRWRVIRKKSQQDLCRDVGSAQAQLSRIEVGTTGLSLGLVLDMSKALDCELMVVPTELRGQVFAIVDRFAQERELDLGPRTMPGRKRGSSPGVHAGMLASRTPVGTGVRA
;
A
#
# COMPACT_ATOMS: atom_id res chain seq x y z
N MET A 1 11.01 -24.64 -0.54
CA MET A 1 11.43 -23.47 0.29
C MET A 1 11.22 -23.82 1.76
N SER A 2 12.26 -23.73 2.61
CA SER A 2 12.18 -24.14 4.03
C SER A 2 11.18 -23.30 4.84
N THR A 3 10.61 -23.88 5.91
CA THR A 3 9.62 -23.25 6.80
C THR A 3 10.14 -21.95 7.44
N TRP A 4 11.40 -21.93 7.86
CA TRP A 4 12.03 -20.73 8.41
C TRP A 4 12.16 -19.61 7.37
N LYS A 5 12.45 -19.94 6.10
CA LYS A 5 12.52 -18.96 5.00
C LYS A 5 11.16 -18.31 4.77
N LYS A 6 10.09 -19.11 4.76
CA LYS A 6 8.71 -18.59 4.63
C LYS A 6 8.34 -17.65 5.78
N ARG A 7 8.70 -18.02 7.02
CA ARG A 7 8.49 -17.17 8.21
C ARG A 7 9.28 -15.86 8.11
N ALA A 8 10.55 -15.92 7.72
CA ALA A 8 11.40 -14.74 7.57
C ALA A 8 10.85 -13.75 6.52
N VAL A 9 10.36 -14.26 5.38
CA VAL A 9 9.71 -13.43 4.35
C VAL A 9 8.46 -12.75 4.92
N LYS A 10 7.60 -13.50 5.63
CA LYS A 10 6.37 -12.96 6.25
C LYS A 10 6.67 -11.86 7.27
N GLU A 11 7.65 -12.06 8.15
CA GLU A 11 8.01 -11.05 9.15
C GLU A 11 8.67 -9.81 8.51
N ARG A 12 9.47 -10.00 7.45
CA ARG A 12 10.01 -8.88 6.66
C ARG A 12 8.89 -8.04 6.04
N SER A 13 7.88 -8.68 5.42
CA SER A 13 6.74 -7.96 4.85
C SER A 13 5.97 -7.16 5.91
N LYS A 14 5.80 -7.70 7.12
CA LYS A 14 5.18 -6.95 8.24
C LYS A 14 5.99 -5.72 8.61
N LEU A 15 7.31 -5.87 8.75
CA LEU A 15 8.20 -4.76 9.09
C LEU A 15 8.15 -3.65 8.03
N VAL A 16 8.22 -4.02 6.74
CA VAL A 16 8.08 -3.06 5.63
C VAL A 16 6.74 -2.34 5.70
N ASN A 17 5.64 -3.07 5.89
CA ASN A 17 4.30 -2.46 6.00
C ASN A 17 4.21 -1.47 7.17
N SER A 18 4.81 -1.80 8.32
CA SER A 18 4.88 -0.90 9.47
C SER A 18 5.68 0.37 9.16
N LEU A 19 6.84 0.25 8.53
CA LEU A 19 7.66 1.41 8.13
C LEU A 19 6.92 2.28 7.10
N THR A 20 6.25 1.68 6.11
CA THR A 20 5.44 2.40 5.12
C THR A 20 4.26 3.12 5.76
N ARG A 21 3.58 2.50 6.73
CA ARG A 21 2.50 3.14 7.49
C ARG A 21 3.04 4.39 8.20
N TRP A 22 4.12 4.26 8.96
CA TRP A 22 4.73 5.39 9.66
C TRP A 22 5.22 6.49 8.71
N ARG A 23 5.77 6.15 7.54
CA ARG A 23 6.09 7.12 6.49
C ARG A 23 4.89 7.99 6.10
N VAL A 24 3.74 7.35 5.87
CA VAL A 24 2.50 8.05 5.50
C VAL A 24 1.99 8.91 6.67
N ILE A 25 2.02 8.40 7.90
CA ILE A 25 1.63 9.14 9.11
C ILE A 25 2.46 10.41 9.27
N ARG A 26 3.77 10.31 9.04
CA ARG A 26 4.71 11.44 9.09
C ARG A 26 4.65 12.33 7.84
N LYS A 27 3.70 12.09 6.93
CA LYS A 27 3.49 12.85 5.68
C LYS A 27 4.74 12.94 4.79
N LYS A 28 5.63 11.95 4.87
CA LYS A 28 6.85 11.91 4.03
C LYS A 28 6.55 11.22 2.71
N SER A 29 6.96 11.82 1.60
CA SER A 29 6.98 11.10 0.32
C SER A 29 8.05 10.00 0.34
N GLN A 30 8.02 9.09 -0.64
CA GLN A 30 9.11 8.14 -0.80
C GLN A 30 10.43 8.89 -1.03
N GLN A 31 10.43 9.95 -1.84
CA GLN A 31 11.62 10.74 -2.14
C GLN A 31 12.17 11.45 -0.91
N ASP A 32 11.32 11.98 -0.03
CA ASP A 32 11.76 12.61 1.22
C ASP A 32 12.46 11.59 2.11
N LEU A 33 11.86 10.40 2.27
CA LEU A 33 12.49 9.34 3.07
C LEU A 33 13.84 8.90 2.47
N CYS A 34 13.94 8.84 1.14
CA CYS A 34 15.20 8.51 0.45
C CYS A 34 16.29 9.53 0.75
N ARG A 35 15.94 10.83 0.70
CA ARG A 35 16.85 11.93 1.00
C ARG A 35 17.34 11.85 2.44
N ASP A 36 16.44 11.60 3.38
CA ASP A 36 16.75 11.55 4.82
C ASP A 36 17.60 10.32 5.19
N VAL A 37 17.39 9.19 4.51
CA VAL A 37 18.13 7.94 4.70
C VAL A 37 19.45 7.92 3.92
N GLY A 38 19.62 8.80 2.92
CA GLY A 38 20.77 8.77 2.01
C GLY A 38 20.75 7.55 1.08
N SER A 39 19.56 7.07 0.70
CA SER A 39 19.38 5.88 -0.14
C SER A 39 18.70 6.21 -1.46
N ALA A 40 18.91 5.39 -2.50
CA ALA A 40 18.29 5.61 -3.80
C ALA A 40 16.79 5.30 -3.77
N GLN A 41 15.96 6.13 -4.43
CA GLN A 41 14.51 5.95 -4.45
C GLN A 41 14.04 4.66 -5.12
N ALA A 42 14.79 4.18 -6.11
CA ALA A 42 14.57 2.86 -6.70
C ALA A 42 14.77 1.71 -5.70
N GLN A 43 15.65 1.86 -4.70
CA GLN A 43 15.89 0.84 -3.68
C GLN A 43 14.72 0.76 -2.71
N LEU A 44 14.19 1.89 -2.25
CA LEU A 44 13.02 1.94 -1.37
C LEU A 44 11.75 1.41 -2.06
N SER A 45 11.53 1.74 -3.33
CA SER A 45 10.42 1.19 -4.11
C SER A 45 10.46 -0.34 -4.20
N ARG A 46 11.62 -0.93 -4.50
CA ARG A 46 11.80 -2.39 -4.55
C ARG A 46 11.60 -3.06 -3.19
N ILE A 47 11.97 -2.39 -2.10
CA ILE A 47 11.76 -2.88 -0.74
C ILE A 47 10.27 -2.87 -0.40
N GLU A 48 9.56 -1.77 -0.68
CA GLU A 48 8.11 -1.66 -0.42
C GLU A 48 7.30 -2.69 -1.23
N VAL A 49 7.72 -3.00 -2.46
CA VAL A 49 7.11 -4.03 -3.33
C VAL A 49 7.60 -5.45 -2.98
N GLY A 50 8.60 -5.59 -2.11
CA GLY A 50 9.10 -6.88 -1.62
C GLY A 50 10.05 -7.61 -2.58
N THR A 51 10.57 -6.94 -3.61
CA THR A 51 11.48 -7.53 -4.61
C THR A 51 12.94 -7.48 -4.19
N THR A 52 13.31 -6.64 -3.22
CA THR A 52 14.67 -6.57 -2.66
C THR A 52 14.64 -6.80 -1.15
N GLY A 53 15.69 -7.45 -0.63
CA GLY A 53 15.85 -7.68 0.79
C GLY A 53 16.10 -6.38 1.56
N LEU A 54 15.50 -6.27 2.73
CA LEU A 54 15.72 -5.16 3.66
C LEU A 54 16.88 -5.53 4.61
N SER A 55 17.96 -4.75 4.61
CA SER A 55 19.08 -4.92 5.53
C SER A 55 18.77 -4.29 6.89
N LEU A 56 19.37 -4.79 7.97
CA LEU A 56 19.18 -4.22 9.31
C LEU A 56 19.64 -2.76 9.37
N GLY A 57 20.78 -2.42 8.76
CA GLY A 57 21.27 -1.04 8.71
C GLY A 57 20.23 -0.08 8.11
N LEU A 58 19.63 -0.48 6.98
CA LEU A 58 18.60 0.33 6.33
C LEU A 58 17.33 0.45 7.18
N VAL A 59 16.94 -0.59 7.93
CA VAL A 59 15.83 -0.48 8.91
C VAL A 59 16.13 0.57 9.97
N LEU A 60 17.35 0.56 10.51
CA LEU A 60 17.76 1.51 11.55
C LEU A 60 17.78 2.94 11.00
N ASP A 61 18.31 3.15 9.81
CA ASP A 61 18.33 4.47 9.18
C ASP A 61 16.92 4.97 8.86
N MET A 62 16.05 4.10 8.32
CA MET A 62 14.64 4.42 8.12
C MET A 62 13.91 4.72 9.43
N SER A 63 14.20 3.98 10.51
CA SER A 63 13.57 4.21 11.82
C SER A 63 13.92 5.60 12.38
N LYS A 64 15.18 6.01 12.28
CA LYS A 64 15.63 7.36 12.64
C LYS A 64 14.95 8.43 11.79
N ALA A 65 14.92 8.24 10.47
CA ALA A 65 14.28 9.17 9.56
C ALA A 65 12.76 9.28 9.78
N LEU A 66 12.11 8.24 10.28
CA LEU A 66 10.68 8.22 10.60
C LEU A 66 10.37 8.60 12.05
N ASP A 67 11.39 8.92 12.85
CA ASP A 67 11.25 9.19 14.28
C ASP A 67 10.50 8.03 14.96
N CYS A 68 11.04 6.82 14.77
CA CYS A 68 10.55 5.56 15.31
C CYS A 68 11.68 4.83 16.03
N GLU A 69 11.34 4.18 17.14
CA GLU A 69 12.28 3.33 17.89
C GLU A 69 12.10 1.86 17.48
N LEU A 70 13.22 1.17 17.23
CA LEU A 70 13.22 -0.26 16.97
C LEU A 70 13.42 -1.02 18.28
N MET A 71 12.40 -1.79 18.69
CA MET A 71 12.42 -2.55 19.94
C MET A 71 12.46 -4.06 19.67
N VAL A 72 13.26 -4.79 20.45
CA VAL A 72 13.23 -6.25 20.51
C VAL A 72 12.20 -6.66 21.55
N VAL A 73 11.25 -7.50 21.14
CA VAL A 73 10.13 -7.93 21.98
C VAL A 73 10.15 -9.46 22.08
N PRO A 74 10.09 -10.04 23.29
CA PRO A 74 9.87 -11.48 23.47
C PRO A 74 8.61 -11.94 22.73
N THR A 75 8.63 -13.13 22.14
CA THR A 75 7.54 -13.57 21.26
C THR A 75 6.22 -13.71 22.04
N GLU A 76 6.32 -14.06 23.31
CA GLU A 76 5.25 -14.25 24.29
C GLU A 76 4.52 -12.93 24.60
N LEU A 77 5.23 -11.80 24.51
CA LEU A 77 4.72 -10.46 24.81
C LEU A 77 4.25 -9.70 23.56
N ARG A 78 4.40 -10.30 22.37
CA ARG A 78 4.11 -9.64 21.09
C ARG A 78 2.68 -9.09 21.01
N GLY A 79 1.70 -9.85 21.52
CA GLY A 79 0.29 -9.45 21.47
C GLY A 79 0.00 -8.23 22.33
N GLN A 80 0.55 -8.19 23.54
CA GLN A 80 0.39 -7.10 24.50
C GLN A 80 1.07 -5.83 23.99
N VAL A 81 2.30 -5.95 23.47
CA VAL A 81 3.02 -4.79 22.90
C VAL A 81 2.27 -4.21 21.71
N PHE A 82 1.75 -5.03 20.81
CA PHE A 82 0.93 -4.51 19.70
C PHE A 82 -0.34 -3.82 20.18
N ALA A 83 -1.05 -4.39 21.17
CA ALA A 83 -2.23 -3.73 21.72
C ALA A 83 -1.91 -2.35 22.34
N ILE A 84 -0.79 -2.23 23.04
CA ILE A 84 -0.34 -0.95 23.61
C ILE A 84 -0.01 0.06 22.49
N VAL A 85 0.75 -0.35 21.48
CA VAL A 85 1.15 0.53 20.37
C VAL A 85 -0.04 0.95 19.52
N ASP A 86 -0.95 0.03 19.18
CA ASP A 86 -2.15 0.34 18.40
C ASP A 86 -3.10 1.27 19.17
N ARG A 87 -3.27 1.05 20.48
CA ARG A 87 -4.04 1.96 21.34
C ARG A 87 -3.43 3.35 21.37
N PHE A 88 -2.11 3.47 21.54
CA PHE A 88 -1.42 4.76 21.50
C PHE A 88 -1.60 5.46 20.15
N ALA A 89 -1.50 4.72 19.03
CA ALA A 89 -1.69 5.27 17.70
C ALA A 89 -3.13 5.80 17.50
N GLN A 90 -4.14 5.10 18.04
CA GLN A 90 -5.54 5.53 18.02
C GLN A 90 -5.75 6.79 18.87
N GLU A 91 -5.26 6.81 20.11
CA GLU A 91 -5.39 7.95 21.04
C GLU A 91 -4.74 9.23 20.51
N ARG A 92 -3.66 9.08 19.72
CA ARG A 92 -2.94 10.21 19.11
C ARG A 92 -3.48 10.58 17.73
N GLU A 93 -4.56 9.95 17.27
CA GLU A 93 -5.12 10.10 15.92
C GLU A 93 -4.06 9.93 14.81
N LEU A 94 -3.03 9.13 15.09
CA LEU A 94 -1.95 8.86 14.15
C LEU A 94 -2.42 7.87 13.07
N ASP A 95 -3.53 7.17 13.30
CA ASP A 95 -3.98 6.08 12.45
C ASP A 95 -5.05 6.50 11.42
N LEU A 96 -4.68 6.47 10.14
CA LEU A 96 -5.59 6.67 9.00
C LEU A 96 -6.36 5.38 8.68
N GLY A 97 -7.02 4.79 9.66
CA GLY A 97 -8.00 3.69 9.53
C GLY A 97 -7.56 2.41 8.79
N PRO A 98 -8.36 1.33 8.88
CA PRO A 98 -8.15 0.16 8.03
C PRO A 98 -8.51 0.54 6.59
N ARG A 99 -7.52 0.54 5.69
CA ARG A 99 -7.81 0.60 4.25
C ARG A 99 -8.57 -0.68 3.86
N THR A 100 -9.89 -0.59 3.70
CA THR A 100 -10.52 -1.31 2.60
C THR A 100 -9.69 -0.99 1.36
N MET A 101 -9.06 -2.02 0.80
CA MET A 101 -8.39 -1.91 -0.50
C MET A 101 -9.37 -1.18 -1.44
N PRO A 102 -9.01 -0.08 -2.12
CA PRO A 102 -9.76 0.31 -3.29
C PRO A 102 -9.53 -0.82 -4.29
N GLY A 103 -10.41 -1.82 -4.23
CA GLY A 103 -10.57 -2.77 -5.30
C GLY A 103 -10.75 -1.93 -6.54
N ARG A 104 -9.78 -2.04 -7.44
CA ARG A 104 -9.94 -1.65 -8.83
C ARG A 104 -11.29 -2.24 -9.25
N LYS A 105 -12.33 -1.42 -9.41
CA LYS A 105 -13.51 -1.82 -10.15
C LYS A 105 -12.96 -2.21 -11.52
N ARG A 106 -12.81 -3.52 -11.76
CA ARG A 106 -12.68 -4.04 -13.12
C ARG A 106 -13.85 -3.42 -13.87
N GLY A 107 -13.53 -2.70 -14.94
CA GLY A 107 -14.51 -1.92 -15.69
C GLY A 107 -15.77 -2.73 -15.87
N SER A 108 -16.88 -2.20 -15.37
CA SER A 108 -18.19 -2.59 -15.87
C SER A 108 -18.14 -2.38 -17.38
N SER A 109 -18.24 -3.47 -18.13
CA SER A 109 -18.57 -3.42 -19.54
C SER A 109 -19.77 -2.48 -19.71
N PRO A 110 -19.74 -1.51 -20.65
CA PRO A 110 -20.93 -0.76 -20.97
C PRO A 110 -21.95 -1.75 -21.55
N GLY A 111 -22.96 -2.09 -20.75
CA GLY A 111 -24.17 -2.71 -21.24
C GLY A 111 -24.76 -1.77 -22.27
N VAL A 112 -24.80 -2.20 -23.52
CA VAL A 112 -25.47 -1.50 -24.60
C VAL A 112 -26.95 -1.48 -24.22
N HIS A 113 -27.43 -0.29 -23.84
CA HIS A 113 -28.83 -0.03 -23.56
C HIS A 113 -29.64 -0.33 -24.81
N ALA A 114 -30.50 -1.33 -24.71
CA ALA A 114 -31.68 -1.48 -25.56
C ALA A 114 -32.61 -0.29 -25.26
N GLY A 115 -32.61 0.70 -26.15
CA GLY A 115 -33.46 1.88 -26.11
C GLY A 115 -34.24 1.99 -27.42
N MET A 116 -35.38 1.31 -27.44
CA MET A 116 -36.40 1.37 -28.48
C MET A 116 -37.10 2.73 -28.40
N LEU A 117 -37.05 3.54 -29.46
CA LEU A 117 -38.09 4.53 -29.76
C LEU A 117 -38.08 4.90 -31.24
N ALA A 118 -39.18 4.54 -31.88
CA ALA A 118 -39.51 4.78 -33.26
C ALA A 118 -39.96 6.23 -33.48
N SER A 119 -39.58 6.83 -34.61
CA SER A 119 -40.39 7.82 -35.31
C SER A 119 -39.89 8.09 -36.73
N ARG A 120 -40.62 7.52 -37.70
CA ARG A 120 -41.16 8.14 -38.94
C ARG A 120 -40.21 8.90 -39.90
N THR A 121 -39.83 8.21 -41.00
CA THR A 121 -40.01 8.52 -42.45
C THR A 121 -39.95 9.96 -43.00
N PRO A 122 -39.81 10.17 -44.33
CA PRO A 122 -38.80 9.67 -45.28
C PRO A 122 -38.29 10.81 -46.22
N VAL A 123 -37.10 10.71 -46.82
CA VAL A 123 -36.75 11.54 -48.00
C VAL A 123 -35.98 10.69 -48.99
N GLY A 124 -36.58 10.49 -50.16
CA GLY A 124 -36.03 9.73 -51.27
C GLY A 124 -35.20 10.57 -52.23
N THR A 125 -34.32 9.87 -52.92
CA THR A 125 -33.79 10.07 -54.29
C THR A 125 -32.94 8.82 -54.54
N GLY A 126 -32.99 8.05 -55.62
CA GLY A 126 -33.74 8.05 -56.86
C GLY A 126 -33.05 7.05 -57.80
N VAL A 127 -33.87 6.30 -58.55
CA VAL A 127 -33.63 5.71 -59.88
C VAL A 127 -32.69 4.50 -60.04
N ARG A 128 -33.33 3.36 -60.36
CA ARG A 128 -33.07 2.39 -61.45
C ARG A 128 -34.11 1.27 -61.26
N ALA A 129 -34.96 0.84 -62.20
CA ALA A 129 -35.06 1.01 -63.65
C ALA A 129 -36.54 1.07 -64.05
#